data_AF-A0A6B3HJX5-F1
#
_entry.id   AF-A0A6B3HJX5-F1
#
_cell.length_a   1.000
_cell.length_b   1.000
_cell.length_c   1.000
_cell.angle_alpha   90.00
_cell.angle_beta   90.00
_cell.angle_gamma   90.00
#
_symmetry.space_group_name_H-M   'P 1'
#
loop_
_entity.id
_entity.type
_entity.pdbx_description
1 polymer ?
#
loop_
_entity_poly.entity_id
_entity_poly.type
_entity_poly.pdbx_seq_one_letter_code
_entity_poly.pdbx_strand_id
1 'polypeptide(L)'
;SNRADAARDRIDTQLVNDLRRTQKGEAARAAVRRLRRLAMNFQYIYTECGLLRTALNSLAHEMKAQQRVLRGALDDAAALKFTVHADGSVSYPAAGEGLVEGKP
;
A
#
# COMPACT_ATOMS: atom_id res chain seq x y z
N SER A 1 -11.04 1.17 6.20
CA SER A 1 -10.42 1.98 7.27
C SER A 1 -11.38 3.05 7.79
N ASN A 2 -11.67 4.15 7.08
CA ASN A 2 -12.52 5.24 7.60
C ASN A 2 -13.93 4.81 8.09
N ARG A 3 -14.55 3.82 7.43
CA ARG A 3 -15.85 3.27 7.88
C ARG A 3 -15.76 2.58 9.25
N ALA A 4 -14.64 1.93 9.55
CA ALA A 4 -14.42 1.27 10.84
C ALA A 4 -14.22 2.31 11.95
N ASP A 5 -13.44 3.37 11.69
CA ASP A 5 -13.26 4.49 12.61
C ASP A 5 -14.60 5.20 12.90
N ALA A 6 -15.38 5.51 11.87
CA ALA A 6 -16.72 6.09 12.04
C ALA A 6 -17.67 5.16 12.83
N ALA A 7 -17.59 3.85 12.63
CA ALA A 7 -18.39 2.88 13.38
C ALA A 7 -17.96 2.79 14.86
N ARG A 8 -16.65 2.84 15.14
CA ARG A 8 -16.11 2.95 16.50
C ARG A 8 -16.63 4.20 17.18
N ASP A 9 -16.50 5.35 16.53
CA ASP A 9 -16.91 6.64 17.08
C ASP A 9 -18.40 6.69 17.38
N ARG A 10 -19.23 6.12 16.50
CA ARG A 10 -20.67 5.97 16.75
C ARG A 10 -20.95 5.12 17.98
N ILE A 11 -20.23 4.02 18.16
CA ILE A 11 -20.41 3.16 19.34
C ILE A 11 -20.05 3.91 20.62
N ASP A 12 -18.88 4.54 20.65
CA ASP A 12 -18.36 5.18 21.86
C ASP A 12 -19.12 6.45 22.23
N THR A 13 -19.49 7.25 21.23
CA THR A 13 -20.08 8.58 21.44
C THR A 13 -21.60 8.52 21.58
N GLN A 14 -22.28 7.64 20.85
CA GLN A 14 -23.74 7.55 20.86
C GLN A 14 -24.22 6.33 21.64
N LEU A 15 -23.95 5.12 21.15
CA LEU A 15 -24.64 3.93 21.65
C LEU A 15 -24.31 3.63 23.12
N VAL A 16 -23.04 3.71 23.51
CA VAL A 16 -22.64 3.46 24.91
C VAL A 16 -23.20 4.53 25.84
N ASN A 17 -23.19 5.80 25.41
CA ASN A 17 -23.67 6.92 26.22
C ASN A 17 -25.19 6.88 26.39
N ASP A 18 -25.93 6.67 25.30
CA ASP A 18 -27.38 6.55 25.34
C ASP A 18 -27.82 5.36 26.21
N LEU A 19 -27.20 4.19 26.02
CA LEU A 19 -27.55 3.00 26.79
C LEU A 19 -27.30 3.20 28.29
N ARG A 20 -26.23 3.92 28.67
CA ARG A 20 -25.94 4.26 30.06
C ARG A 20 -26.93 5.26 30.65
N ARG A 21 -27.43 6.18 29.83
CA ARG A 21 -28.39 7.22 30.24
C ARG A 21 -29.80 6.65 30.41
N THR A 22 -30.22 5.74 29.53
CA THR A 22 -31.61 5.26 29.47
C THR A 22 -31.84 3.96 30.21
N GLN A 23 -30.86 3.05 30.27
CA GLN A 23 -31.04 1.71 30.84
C GLN A 23 -30.20 1.49 32.10
N LYS A 24 -30.73 0.68 33.03
CA LYS A 24 -30.05 0.27 34.27
C LYS A 24 -30.12 -1.24 34.45
N GLY A 25 -29.20 -1.79 35.25
CA GLY A 25 -29.14 -3.21 35.58
C GLY A 25 -28.06 -4.00 34.83
N GLU A 26 -27.99 -5.30 35.11
CA GLU A 26 -26.91 -6.16 34.59
C GLU A 26 -26.94 -6.32 33.08
N ALA A 27 -28.13 -6.41 32.48
CA ALA A 27 -28.27 -6.50 31.02
C ALA A 27 -27.67 -5.26 30.33
N ALA A 28 -27.95 -4.06 30.84
CA ALA A 28 -27.38 -2.82 30.32
C ALA A 28 -25.84 -2.79 30.47
N ARG A 29 -25.32 -3.21 31.63
CA ARG A 29 -23.88 -3.33 31.86
C ARG A 29 -23.22 -4.33 30.89
N ALA A 30 -23.86 -5.48 30.65
CA ALA A 30 -23.37 -6.50 29.72
C ALA A 30 -23.35 -5.99 28.28
N ALA A 31 -24.41 -5.29 27.84
CA ALA A 31 -24.48 -4.68 26.52
C ALA A 31 -23.40 -3.61 26.33
N VAL A 32 -23.14 -2.74 27.32
CA VAL A 32 -22.02 -1.79 27.28
C VAL A 32 -20.67 -2.50 27.11
N ARG A 33 -20.43 -3.60 27.84
CA ARG A 33 -19.19 -4.38 27.69
C ARG A 33 -19.03 -4.95 26.28
N ARG A 34 -20.11 -5.44 25.66
CA ARG A 34 -20.10 -5.97 24.29
C ARG A 34 -19.86 -4.87 23.26
N LEU A 35 -20.51 -3.71 23.42
CA LEU A 35 -20.29 -2.55 22.56
C LEU A 35 -18.84 -2.06 22.61
N ARG A 36 -18.26 -1.95 23.80
CA ARG A 36 -16.83 -1.60 23.95
C ARG A 36 -15.90 -2.59 23.26
N ARG A 37 -16.19 -3.89 23.34
CA ARG A 37 -15.43 -4.91 22.62
C ARG A 37 -15.54 -4.73 21.10
N LEU A 38 -16.73 -4.42 20.61
CA LEU A 38 -16.94 -4.15 19.19
C LEU A 38 -16.19 -2.89 18.72
N ALA A 39 -16.16 -1.82 19.53
CA ALA A 39 -15.37 -0.63 19.26
C ALA A 39 -13.87 -0.94 19.16
N MET A 40 -13.33 -1.77 20.05
CA MET A 40 -11.93 -2.24 19.97
C MET A 40 -11.65 -3.04 18.69
N ASN A 41 -12.59 -3.89 18.26
CA ASN A 41 -12.43 -4.61 17.00
C ASN A 41 -12.39 -3.66 15.79
N PHE A 42 -13.22 -2.62 15.78
CA PHE A 42 -13.16 -1.59 14.73
C PHE A 42 -11.86 -0.79 14.77
N GLN A 43 -11.35 -0.48 15.95
CA GLN A 43 -10.05 0.16 16.10
C GLN A 43 -8.91 -0.68 15.53
N TYR A 44 -8.94 -2.00 15.78
CA TYR A 44 -7.99 -2.94 15.22
C TYR A 44 -8.05 -2.91 13.68
N ILE A 45 -9.24 -3.07 13.09
CA ILE A 45 -9.43 -3.04 11.63
C ILE A 45 -8.95 -1.71 11.03
N TYR A 46 -9.24 -0.58 11.69
CA TYR A 46 -8.80 0.73 11.24
C TYR A 46 -7.27 0.81 11.13
N THR A 47 -6.59 0.40 12.20
CA THR A 47 -5.12 0.38 12.32
C THR A 47 -4.50 -0.54 11.27
N GLU A 48 -4.94 -1.79 11.18
CA GLU A 48 -4.39 -2.78 10.25
C GLU A 48 -4.56 -2.34 8.80
N CYS A 49 -5.75 -1.84 8.42
CA CYS A 49 -5.95 -1.29 7.08
C CYS A 49 -5.07 -0.06 6.82
N GLY A 50 -4.77 0.74 7.84
CA GLY A 50 -3.83 1.86 7.74
C GLY A 50 -2.42 1.38 7.42
N LEU A 51 -1.93 0.39 8.16
CA LEU A 51 -0.61 -0.23 7.95
C LEU A 51 -0.50 -0.88 6.56
N LEU A 52 -1.49 -1.68 6.17
CA LEU A 52 -1.54 -2.32 4.85
C LEU A 52 -1.49 -1.28 3.72
N ARG A 53 -2.26 -0.19 3.83
CA ARG A 53 -2.24 0.89 2.83
C ARG A 53 -0.87 1.54 2.74
N THR A 54 -0.23 1.83 3.87
CA THR A 54 1.11 2.42 3.89
C THR A 54 2.12 1.48 3.22
N ALA A 55 2.12 0.20 3.58
CA ALA A 55 3.02 -0.80 2.98
C ALA A 55 2.82 -0.91 1.46
N LEU A 56 1.57 -1.00 0.98
CA LEU A 56 1.27 -1.06 -0.45
C LEU A 56 1.69 0.20 -1.20
N ASN A 57 1.50 1.38 -0.60
CA ASN A 57 1.93 2.63 -1.20
C ASN A 57 3.47 2.73 -1.29
N SER A 58 4.19 2.30 -0.26
CA SER A 58 5.64 2.24 -0.28
C SER A 58 6.16 1.28 -1.34
N LEU A 59 5.60 0.07 -1.41
CA LEU A 59 5.94 -0.91 -2.45
C LEU A 59 5.70 -0.34 -3.84
N ALA A 60 4.54 0.27 -4.08
CA ALA A 60 4.24 0.90 -5.37
C ALA A 60 5.20 2.03 -5.71
N HIS A 61 5.64 2.81 -4.72
CA HIS A 61 6.62 3.87 -4.90
C HIS A 61 8.01 3.31 -5.29
N GLU A 62 8.47 2.28 -4.58
CA GLU A 62 9.74 1.60 -4.87
C GLU A 62 9.73 0.93 -6.25
N MET A 63 8.65 0.21 -6.60
CA MET A 63 8.51 -0.40 -7.91
C MET A 63 8.52 0.63 -9.03
N LYS A 64 7.85 1.78 -8.88
CA LYS A 64 7.89 2.86 -9.87
C LYS A 64 9.30 3.41 -10.07
N ALA A 65 10.10 3.50 -9.01
CA ALA A 65 11.50 3.91 -9.13
C ALA A 65 12.30 2.90 -9.97
N GLN A 66 12.18 1.61 -9.66
CA GLN A 66 12.88 0.55 -10.41
C GLN A 66 12.40 0.44 -11.86
N GLN A 67 11.10 0.61 -12.12
CA GLN A 67 10.54 0.65 -13.48
C GLN A 67 11.14 1.78 -14.32
N ARG A 68 11.36 2.97 -13.72
CA ARG A 68 12.03 4.07 -14.43
C ARG A 68 13.47 3.75 -14.78
N VAL A 69 14.21 3.15 -13.85
CA VAL A 69 15.60 2.72 -14.10
C VAL A 69 15.64 1.68 -15.22
N LEU A 70 14.78 0.66 -15.16
CA LEU A 70 14.69 -0.36 -16.20
C LEU A 70 14.35 0.25 -17.57
N ARG A 71 13.36 1.16 -17.63
CA ARG A 71 13.00 1.83 -18.89
C ARG A 71 14.19 2.61 -19.46
N GLY A 72 14.90 3.37 -18.62
CA GLY A 72 16.11 4.08 -19.04
C GLY A 72 17.18 3.15 -19.60
N ALA A 73 17.46 2.03 -18.92
CA ALA A 73 18.43 1.05 -19.40
C ALA A 73 18.02 0.40 -20.74
N LEU A 74 16.71 0.17 -20.95
CA LEU A 74 16.19 -0.33 -22.24
C LEU A 74 16.31 0.73 -23.35
N ASP A 75 16.05 1.99 -23.03
CA ASP A 75 16.19 3.11 -23.97
C ASP A 75 17.68 3.31 -24.35
N ASP A 76 18.60 3.22 -23.39
CA ASP A 76 20.05 3.27 -23.61
C ASP A 76 20.53 2.10 -24.47
N ALA A 77 20.07 0.88 -24.19
CA ALA A 77 20.38 -0.30 -25.00
C ALA A 77 19.92 -0.11 -26.46
N ALA A 78 18.71 0.41 -26.67
CA ALA A 78 18.20 0.70 -27.99
C ALA A 78 19.01 1.79 -28.71
N ALA A 79 19.46 2.82 -27.99
CA ALA A 79 20.34 3.87 -28.52
C ALA A 79 21.69 3.30 -28.99
N LEU A 80 22.24 2.35 -28.25
CA LEU A 80 23.48 1.63 -28.57
C LEU A 80 23.30 0.47 -29.57
N LYS A 81 22.09 0.30 -30.13
CA LYS A 81 21.74 -0.80 -31.06
C LYS A 81 21.90 -2.20 -30.45
N PHE A 82 21.80 -2.31 -29.14
CA PHE A 82 21.71 -3.60 -28.47
C PHE A 82 20.27 -4.12 -28.55
N THR A 83 20.13 -5.43 -28.71
CA THR A 83 18.82 -6.10 -28.70
C THR A 83 18.63 -6.79 -27.36
N VAL A 84 17.64 -6.33 -26.58
CA VAL A 84 17.23 -6.98 -25.33
C VAL A 84 16.06 -7.91 -25.61
N HIS A 85 16.21 -9.19 -25.28
CA HIS A 85 15.22 -10.23 -25.51
C HIS A 85 14.25 -10.37 -24.33
N ALA A 86 13.14 -11.09 -24.55
CA ALA A 86 12.11 -11.28 -23.52
C ALA A 86 12.58 -12.05 -22.28
N ASP A 87 13.61 -12.88 -22.43
CA ASP A 87 14.28 -13.59 -21.33
C ASP A 87 15.33 -12.73 -20.60
N GLY A 88 15.53 -11.48 -21.03
CA GLY A 88 16.50 -10.54 -20.48
C GLY A 88 17.91 -10.68 -21.05
N SER A 89 18.16 -11.60 -21.99
CA SER A 89 19.45 -11.69 -22.66
C SER A 89 19.69 -10.50 -23.61
N VAL A 90 20.96 -10.14 -23.84
CA VAL A 90 21.35 -8.99 -24.65
C VAL A 90 22.25 -9.43 -25.81
N SER A 91 21.89 -9.04 -27.03
CA SER A 91 22.73 -9.22 -28.22
C SER A 91 23.34 -7.88 -28.65
N TYR A 92 24.61 -7.93 -29.04
CA TYR A 92 25.39 -6.79 -29.48
C TYR A 92 25.54 -6.81 -31.01
N PRO A 93 25.59 -5.64 -31.67
CA PRO A 93 25.86 -5.59 -33.11
C PRO A 93 27.25 -6.17 -33.42
N ALA A 94 27.41 -6.79 -34.60
CA ALA A 94 28.71 -7.26 -35.07
C ALA A 94 29.69 -6.07 -35.09
N ALA A 95 30.89 -6.27 -34.53
CA ALA A 95 31.80 -5.21 -34.13
C ALA A 95 32.01 -4.13 -35.21
N GLY A 96 31.53 -2.90 -34.97
CA GLY A 96 32.17 -1.71 -35.54
C GLY A 96 31.31 -0.59 -36.13
N GLU A 97 30.03 -0.76 -36.45
CA GLU A 97 29.23 0.40 -36.92
C GLU A 97 28.68 1.19 -35.72
N GLY A 98 29.53 2.08 -35.16
CA GLY A 98 29.11 3.14 -34.22
C GLY A 98 29.82 3.21 -32.86
N LEU A 99 30.74 2.28 -32.54
CA LEU A 99 31.46 2.27 -31.24
C LEU A 99 32.86 2.89 -31.31
N VAL A 100 33.29 3.40 -32.47
CA VAL A 100 34.62 4.03 -32.68
C VAL A 100 34.45 5.44 -33.26
N GLU A 101 33.77 6.32 -32.54
CA GLU A 101 33.92 7.79 -32.72
C GLU A 101 34.34 8.43 -31.39
N GLY A 102 35.52 8.01 -30.92
CA GLY A 102 36.29 8.68 -29.89
C GLY A 102 37.76 8.43 -30.21
N LYS A 103 38.39 9.37 -30.91
CA LYS A 103 39.83 9.37 -31.27
C LYS A 103 40.71 9.40 -29.99
N PRO A 104 41.98 8.97 -30.09
CA PRO A 104 42.80 8.46 -28.98
C PRO A 104 43.00 9.42 -27.80
#